data_AF-A0A6B3I8X5-F1
#
_entry.id   AF-A0A6B3I8X5-F1
#
_cell.length_a   1.000
_cell.length_b   1.000
_cell.length_c   1.000
_cell.angle_alpha   90.00
_cell.angle_beta   90.00
_cell.angle_gamma   90.00
#
_symmetry.space_group_name_H-M   'P 1'
#
loop_
_entity.id
_entity.type
_entity.pdbx_description
1 polymer ?
#
loop_
_entity_poly.entity_id
_entity_poly.type
_entity_poly.pdbx_seq_one_letter_code
_entity_poly.pdbx_strand_id
1 'polypeptide(L)'
;MNEQQEITASLDRDLTAMARLADRITERMNARQAATGGGTGQPQVHGPRVEVAPDAGMVDATSPHSQQEHLDDLVRRYTARTAASRRLAQRHRRRLADSRAVVGFRRTTKEMLYPVAARRAEGARIEDIDGNSYTDITMGFGVLLFGHEPDFVREAVREHLSRGIRLGPRSVETGQAAEL
;
A
#
# COMPACT_ATOMS: atom_id res chain seq x y z
N MET A 1 55.14 19.96 30.19
CA MET A 1 54.81 18.73 29.44
C MET A 1 53.84 19.16 28.35
N ASN A 2 54.12 18.86 27.09
CA ASN A 2 53.62 19.66 25.96
C ASN A 2 52.18 19.27 25.58
N GLU A 3 51.26 20.23 25.48
CA GLU A 3 49.83 20.03 25.22
C GLU A 3 49.55 19.18 23.96
N GLN A 4 50.41 19.31 22.95
CA GLN A 4 50.37 18.45 21.76
C GLN A 4 50.62 16.97 22.05
N GLN A 5 51.50 16.63 23.01
CA GLN A 5 51.79 15.24 23.37
C GLN A 5 50.60 14.60 24.11
N GLU A 6 49.86 15.37 24.89
CA GLU A 6 48.65 14.90 25.58
C GLU A 6 47.50 14.64 24.59
N ILE A 7 47.34 15.51 23.60
CA ILE A 7 46.35 15.34 22.52
C ILE A 7 46.68 14.10 21.69
N THR A 8 47.93 13.91 21.27
CA THR A 8 48.35 12.72 20.51
C THR A 8 48.11 11.44 21.32
N ALA A 9 48.48 11.44 22.61
CA ALA A 9 48.26 10.28 23.47
C ALA A 9 46.77 9.99 23.70
N SER A 10 45.90 11.01 23.70
CA SER A 10 44.45 10.80 23.76
C SER A 10 43.91 10.20 22.47
N LEU A 11 44.35 10.71 21.32
CA LEU A 11 43.94 10.21 20.01
C LEU A 11 44.33 8.74 19.82
N ASP A 12 45.54 8.36 20.24
CA ASP A 12 46.01 6.98 20.17
C ASP A 12 45.20 6.03 21.06
N ARG A 13 44.79 6.50 22.25
CA ARG A 13 43.90 5.74 23.14
C ARG A 13 42.52 5.54 22.51
N ASP A 14 41.96 6.58 21.91
CA ASP A 14 40.65 6.51 21.27
C ASP A 14 40.67 5.62 20.03
N LEU A 15 41.70 5.74 19.18
CA LEU A 15 41.90 4.87 18.01
C LEU A 15 42.06 3.40 18.42
N THR A 16 42.81 3.13 19.50
CA THR A 16 42.95 1.77 20.05
C THR A 16 41.63 1.24 20.58
N ALA A 17 40.82 2.08 21.24
CA ALA A 17 39.50 1.70 21.74
C ALA A 17 38.51 1.42 20.61
N MET A 18 38.55 2.21 19.53
CA MET A 18 37.73 2.02 18.33
C MET A 18 38.10 0.73 17.58
N ALA A 19 39.39 0.44 17.42
CA ALA A 19 39.85 -0.81 16.81
C ALA A 19 39.35 -2.04 17.60
N ARG A 20 39.50 -2.03 18.93
CA ARG A 20 38.99 -3.11 19.80
C ARG A 20 37.46 -3.23 19.78
N LEU A 21 36.73 -2.13 19.56
CA LEU A 21 35.28 -2.17 19.39
C LEU A 21 34.90 -2.81 18.05
N ALA A 22 35.59 -2.45 16.98
CA ALA A 22 35.38 -3.03 15.65
C ALA A 22 35.62 -4.56 15.66
N ASP A 23 36.70 -5.01 16.29
CA ASP A 23 37.00 -6.44 16.42
C ASP A 23 35.88 -7.19 17.17
N ARG A 24 35.41 -6.64 18.30
CA ARG A 24 34.31 -7.23 19.07
C ARG A 24 32.98 -7.24 18.32
N ILE A 25 32.71 -6.23 17.49
CA ILE A 25 31.52 -6.20 16.62
C ILE A 25 31.64 -7.31 15.57
N THR A 26 32.79 -7.44 14.92
CA THR A 26 33.05 -8.49 13.93
C THR A 26 32.93 -9.89 14.55
N GLU A 27 33.54 -10.12 15.72
CA GLU A 27 33.42 -11.37 16.46
C GLU A 27 31.97 -11.69 16.81
N ARG A 28 31.20 -10.71 17.31
CA ARG A 28 29.78 -10.91 17.62
C ARG A 28 28.95 -11.16 16.37
N MET A 29 29.23 -10.48 15.26
CA MET A 29 28.53 -10.70 14.00
C MET A 29 28.81 -12.10 13.45
N ASN A 30 30.07 -12.55 13.50
CA ASN A 30 30.47 -13.89 13.09
C ASN A 30 29.90 -14.97 14.03
N ALA A 31 29.92 -14.74 15.34
CA ALA A 31 29.32 -15.65 16.31
C ALA A 31 27.79 -15.72 16.16
N ARG A 32 27.13 -14.61 15.82
CA ARG A 32 25.70 -14.59 15.50
C ARG A 32 25.42 -15.32 14.19
N GLN A 33 26.26 -15.14 13.17
CA GLN A 33 26.19 -15.91 11.91
C GLN A 33 26.42 -17.40 12.13
N ALA A 34 27.35 -17.79 13.01
CA ALA A 34 27.59 -19.18 13.39
C ALA A 34 26.45 -19.76 14.24
N ALA A 35 25.85 -18.97 15.14
CA ALA A 35 24.66 -19.36 15.89
C ALA A 35 23.40 -19.46 15.00
N THR A 36 23.33 -18.67 13.92
CA THR A 36 22.32 -18.83 12.86
C THR A 36 22.75 -19.81 11.76
N GLY A 37 23.97 -20.31 11.82
CA GLY A 37 24.63 -21.14 10.82
C GLY A 37 24.47 -22.61 11.15
N GLY A 38 23.30 -23.16 10.83
CA GLY A 38 22.99 -24.57 11.06
C GLY A 38 21.50 -24.90 11.11
N GLY A 39 20.62 -23.91 11.02
CA GLY A 39 19.20 -24.12 10.77
C GLY A 39 18.90 -24.12 9.28
N THR A 40 19.24 -25.19 8.55
CA THR A 40 18.55 -25.52 7.29
C THR A 40 17.14 -26.09 7.55
N GLY A 41 16.63 -25.96 8.77
CA GLY A 41 15.25 -26.23 9.07
C GLY A 41 14.39 -25.20 8.35
N GLN A 42 13.63 -25.65 7.36
CA GLN A 42 12.44 -24.92 6.93
C GLN A 42 11.71 -24.44 8.20
N PRO A 43 11.23 -23.18 8.25
CA PRO A 43 10.50 -22.67 9.40
C PRO A 43 9.45 -23.69 9.80
N GLN A 44 9.37 -24.02 11.09
CA GLN A 44 8.46 -25.07 11.57
C GLN A 44 7.03 -24.68 11.23
N VAL A 45 6.52 -25.26 10.13
CA VAL A 45 5.18 -24.96 9.62
C VAL A 45 4.20 -25.83 10.39
N HIS A 46 3.39 -25.19 11.24
CA HIS A 46 2.29 -25.86 11.91
C HIS A 46 1.05 -25.86 10.98
N GLY A 47 0.62 -27.04 10.55
CA GLY A 47 -0.57 -27.23 9.70
C GLY A 47 -0.27 -27.25 8.19
N PRO A 48 -1.27 -27.60 7.34
CA PRO A 48 -1.09 -27.62 5.90
C PRO A 48 -0.92 -26.19 5.36
N ARG A 49 0.32 -25.84 5.00
CA ARG A 49 0.63 -24.61 4.25
C ARG A 49 0.53 -24.94 2.77
N VAL A 50 -0.56 -24.51 2.14
CA VAL A 50 -0.65 -24.53 0.68
C VAL A 50 0.26 -23.42 0.15
N GLU A 51 1.43 -23.80 -0.35
CA GLU A 51 2.30 -22.88 -1.08
C GLU A 51 1.82 -22.80 -2.52
N VAL A 52 1.25 -21.66 -2.88
CA VAL A 52 0.81 -21.37 -4.23
C VAL A 52 1.95 -20.60 -4.91
N ALA A 53 2.43 -21.10 -6.05
CA ALA A 53 3.43 -20.37 -6.82
C ALA A 53 2.90 -18.96 -7.17
N PRO A 54 3.76 -17.91 -7.21
CA PRO A 54 3.31 -16.53 -7.47
C PRO A 54 2.52 -16.33 -8.77
N ASP A 55 2.68 -17.24 -9.72
CA ASP A 55 2.04 -17.28 -11.03
C ASP A 55 1.05 -18.45 -11.20
N ALA A 56 0.77 -19.23 -10.15
CA ALA A 56 -0.17 -20.33 -10.24
C ALA A 56 -1.56 -19.85 -10.69
N GLY A 57 -2.13 -20.52 -11.70
CA GLY A 57 -3.41 -20.18 -12.28
C GLY A 57 -3.40 -18.93 -13.18
N MET A 58 -2.22 -18.39 -13.50
CA MET A 58 -2.08 -17.31 -14.49
C MET A 58 -1.84 -17.86 -15.89
N VAL A 59 -2.29 -17.10 -16.89
CA VAL A 59 -1.92 -17.31 -18.27
C VAL A 59 -0.42 -17.06 -18.43
N ASP A 60 0.28 -18.03 -19.00
CA ASP A 60 1.71 -18.01 -19.27
C ASP A 60 2.02 -18.58 -20.67
N ALA A 61 3.30 -18.76 -20.98
CA ALA A 61 3.75 -19.27 -22.28
C ALA A 61 3.33 -20.72 -22.56
N THR A 62 2.94 -21.48 -21.53
CA THR A 62 2.49 -22.88 -21.64
C THR A 62 0.97 -23.00 -21.77
N SER A 63 0.26 -21.91 -21.53
CA SER A 63 -1.21 -21.85 -21.61
C SER A 63 -1.71 -22.01 -23.05
N PRO A 64 -2.92 -22.54 -23.29
CA PRO A 64 -3.52 -22.59 -24.62
C PRO A 64 -3.52 -21.22 -25.32
N HIS A 65 -3.28 -21.21 -26.63
CA HIS A 65 -3.19 -19.99 -27.42
C HIS A 65 -4.42 -19.08 -27.24
N SER A 66 -5.62 -19.66 -27.19
CA SER A 66 -6.87 -18.93 -26.97
C SER A 66 -6.93 -18.17 -25.64
N GLN A 67 -6.27 -18.66 -24.59
CA GLN A 67 -6.17 -17.96 -23.30
C GLN A 67 -5.21 -16.78 -23.38
N GLN A 68 -4.09 -16.94 -24.09
CA GLN A 68 -3.12 -15.88 -24.33
C GLN A 68 -3.74 -14.74 -25.14
N GLU A 69 -4.39 -15.07 -26.26
CA GLU A 69 -5.11 -14.10 -27.11
C GLU A 69 -6.21 -13.38 -26.33
N HIS A 70 -6.97 -14.10 -25.51
CA HIS A 70 -8.01 -13.50 -24.68
C HIS A 70 -7.42 -12.52 -23.65
N LEU A 71 -6.31 -12.88 -23.00
CA LEU A 71 -5.66 -11.99 -22.04
C LEU A 71 -5.13 -10.74 -22.74
N ASP A 72 -4.47 -10.87 -23.88
CA ASP A 72 -3.96 -9.74 -24.65
C ASP A 72 -5.09 -8.78 -25.09
N ASP A 73 -6.20 -9.35 -25.57
CA ASP A 73 -7.38 -8.57 -25.92
C ASP A 73 -8.00 -7.87 -24.70
N LEU A 74 -8.07 -8.55 -23.55
CA LEU A 74 -8.56 -7.96 -22.30
C LEU A 74 -7.67 -6.80 -21.85
N VAL A 75 -6.35 -6.98 -21.84
CA VAL A 75 -5.38 -5.94 -21.50
C VAL A 75 -5.56 -4.73 -22.41
N ARG A 76 -5.65 -4.95 -23.72
CA ARG A 76 -5.86 -3.90 -24.72
C ARG A 76 -7.16 -3.13 -24.47
N ARG A 77 -8.29 -3.82 -24.32
CA ARG A 77 -9.60 -3.18 -24.09
C ARG A 77 -9.66 -2.43 -22.76
N TYR A 78 -9.16 -3.04 -21.68
CA TYR A 78 -9.19 -2.44 -20.35
C TYR A 78 -8.33 -1.16 -20.29
N THR A 79 -7.11 -1.23 -20.80
CA THR A 79 -6.17 -0.10 -20.78
C THR A 79 -6.58 1.02 -21.72
N ALA A 80 -7.24 0.72 -22.84
CA ALA A 80 -7.85 1.73 -23.71
C ALA A 80 -9.05 2.41 -23.03
N ARG A 81 -9.91 1.65 -22.35
CA ARG A 81 -11.10 2.16 -21.67
C ARG A 81 -10.79 3.08 -20.49
N THR A 82 -9.68 2.85 -19.79
CA THR A 82 -9.30 3.54 -18.54
C THR A 82 -7.96 4.29 -18.66
N ALA A 83 -7.71 4.85 -19.84
CA ALA A 83 -6.39 5.37 -20.20
C ALA A 83 -5.96 6.58 -19.35
N ALA A 84 -6.90 7.46 -18.97
CA ALA A 84 -6.63 8.60 -18.10
C ALA A 84 -6.33 8.13 -16.67
N SER A 85 -7.05 7.15 -16.15
CA SER A 85 -6.75 6.52 -14.85
C SER A 85 -5.32 5.94 -14.81
N ARG A 86 -4.93 5.21 -15.86
CA ARG A 86 -3.56 4.67 -16.01
C ARG A 86 -2.51 5.79 -16.02
N ARG A 87 -2.72 6.85 -16.81
CA ARG A 87 -1.80 8.00 -16.89
C ARG A 87 -1.69 8.73 -15.55
N LEU A 88 -2.81 8.90 -14.85
CA LEU A 88 -2.84 9.56 -13.54
C LEU A 88 -2.00 8.78 -12.53
N ALA A 89 -2.22 7.46 -12.43
CA ALA A 89 -1.44 6.59 -11.56
C ALA A 89 0.05 6.67 -11.88
N GLN A 90 0.44 6.57 -13.16
CA GLN A 90 1.85 6.67 -13.58
C GLN A 90 2.48 8.02 -13.22
N ARG A 91 1.77 9.13 -13.44
CA ARG A 91 2.26 10.49 -13.18
C ARG A 91 2.59 10.71 -11.71
N HIS A 92 1.78 10.16 -10.80
CA HIS A 92 1.89 10.42 -9.36
C HIS A 92 2.60 9.33 -8.57
N ARG A 93 2.84 8.14 -9.16
CA ARG A 93 3.44 6.97 -8.48
C ARG A 93 4.76 7.24 -7.74
N ARG A 94 5.58 8.21 -8.20
CA ARG A 94 6.83 8.57 -7.51
C ARG A 94 6.64 9.36 -6.21
N ARG A 95 5.48 10.01 -6.05
CA ARG A 95 5.21 10.92 -4.92
C ARG A 95 4.09 10.41 -4.01
N LEU A 96 3.15 9.64 -4.57
CA LEU A 96 2.03 9.06 -3.83
C LEU A 96 2.33 7.59 -3.51
N ALA A 97 2.72 7.34 -2.27
CA ALA A 97 2.86 5.98 -1.74
C ALA A 97 1.46 5.42 -1.42
N ASP A 98 0.90 4.66 -2.37
CA ASP A 98 -0.42 4.04 -2.26
C ASP A 98 -0.31 2.51 -2.37
N SER A 99 -0.61 1.81 -1.28
CA SER A 99 -0.60 0.34 -1.26
C SER A 99 -1.67 -0.25 -2.19
N ARG A 100 -2.80 0.43 -2.38
CA ARG A 100 -3.89 -0.06 -3.24
C ARG A 100 -3.49 -0.07 -4.71
N ALA A 101 -2.51 0.74 -5.11
CA ALA A 101 -1.98 0.76 -6.47
C ALA A 101 -1.09 -0.46 -6.81
N VAL A 102 -0.78 -1.32 -5.82
CA VAL A 102 0.07 -2.50 -5.99
C VAL A 102 -0.54 -3.81 -5.47
N VAL A 103 -1.65 -3.75 -4.72
CA VAL A 103 -2.37 -4.95 -4.27
C VAL A 103 -2.79 -5.80 -5.47
N GLY A 104 -2.46 -7.09 -5.43
CA GLY A 104 -2.76 -8.02 -6.52
C GLY A 104 -1.80 -7.94 -7.70
N PHE A 105 -0.60 -7.35 -7.54
CA PHE A 105 0.41 -7.34 -8.58
C PHE A 105 0.75 -8.75 -9.08
N ARG A 106 0.64 -8.93 -10.40
CA ARG A 106 1.11 -10.12 -11.12
C ARG A 106 1.81 -9.65 -12.39
N ARG A 107 2.92 -10.30 -12.75
CA ARG A 107 3.72 -9.88 -13.91
C ARG A 107 2.92 -9.90 -15.22
N THR A 108 2.04 -10.89 -15.39
CA THR A 108 1.25 -11.13 -16.60
C THR A 108 0.11 -10.13 -16.78
N THR A 109 -0.41 -9.52 -15.71
CA THR A 109 -1.49 -8.53 -15.76
C THR A 109 -1.06 -7.14 -15.31
N LYS A 110 0.24 -6.90 -15.11
CA LYS A 110 0.78 -5.64 -14.55
C LYS A 110 0.31 -4.39 -15.28
N GLU A 111 0.08 -4.49 -16.59
CA GLU A 111 -0.34 -3.34 -17.41
C GLU A 111 -1.76 -2.88 -17.13
N MET A 112 -2.59 -3.73 -16.51
CA MET A 112 -3.94 -3.39 -16.02
C MET A 112 -3.94 -2.97 -14.55
N LEU A 113 -2.79 -3.00 -13.86
CA LEU A 113 -2.73 -2.74 -12.42
C LEU A 113 -2.54 -1.25 -12.12
N TYR A 114 -3.66 -0.60 -11.86
CA TYR A 114 -3.73 0.76 -11.34
C TYR A 114 -5.15 1.05 -10.80
N PRO A 115 -5.30 2.00 -9.86
CA PRO A 115 -6.63 2.41 -9.41
C PRO A 115 -7.41 3.09 -10.55
N VAL A 116 -8.70 2.74 -10.69
CA VAL A 116 -9.65 3.53 -11.49
C VAL A 116 -9.98 4.79 -10.70
N ALA A 117 -9.75 5.96 -11.30
CA ALA A 117 -9.99 7.24 -10.63
C ALA A 117 -11.43 7.70 -10.88
N ALA A 118 -12.21 7.84 -9.81
CA ALA A 118 -13.57 8.37 -9.88
C ALA A 118 -13.56 9.90 -10.06
N ARG A 119 -14.51 10.42 -10.84
CA ARG A 119 -14.79 11.85 -11.01
C ARG A 119 -16.07 12.28 -10.29
N ARG A 120 -17.10 11.42 -10.31
CA ARG A 120 -18.40 11.66 -9.69
C ARG A 120 -18.97 10.34 -9.19
N ALA A 121 -19.81 10.40 -8.16
CA ALA A 121 -20.63 9.28 -7.73
C ALA A 121 -21.96 9.78 -7.18
N GLU A 122 -23.05 9.04 -7.42
CA GLU A 122 -24.40 9.37 -6.94
C GLU A 122 -25.24 8.09 -6.89
N GLY A 123 -26.00 7.90 -5.80
CA GLY A 123 -26.77 6.68 -5.58
C GLY A 123 -25.88 5.44 -5.66
N ALA A 124 -26.20 4.46 -6.51
CA ALA A 124 -25.39 3.26 -6.71
C ALA A 124 -24.41 3.38 -7.89
N ARG A 125 -24.13 4.58 -8.40
CA ARG A 125 -23.34 4.78 -9.63
C ARG A 125 -22.05 5.57 -9.37
N ILE A 126 -20.98 5.14 -10.02
CA ILE A 126 -19.71 5.87 -10.13
C ILE A 126 -19.46 6.20 -11.60
N GLU A 127 -18.93 7.39 -11.85
CA GLU A 127 -18.36 7.80 -13.12
C GLU A 127 -16.85 8.04 -12.94
N ASP A 128 -16.01 7.40 -13.77
CA ASP A 128 -14.56 7.60 -13.73
C ASP A 128 -14.11 8.86 -14.51
N ILE A 129 -12.83 9.18 -14.42
CA ILE A 129 -12.23 10.31 -15.15
C ILE A 129 -12.10 10.09 -16.66
N ASP A 130 -12.36 8.87 -17.14
CA ASP A 130 -12.41 8.51 -18.55
C ASP A 130 -13.85 8.60 -19.12
N GLY A 131 -14.86 8.88 -18.27
CA GLY A 131 -16.27 8.98 -18.65
C GLY A 131 -17.03 7.65 -18.62
N ASN A 132 -16.44 6.60 -18.07
CA ASN A 132 -17.11 5.31 -17.90
C ASN A 132 -18.03 5.34 -16.68
N SER A 133 -19.26 4.83 -16.85
CA SER A 133 -20.22 4.69 -15.75
C SER A 133 -20.32 3.24 -15.27
N TYR A 134 -20.34 3.06 -13.95
CA TYR A 134 -20.34 1.77 -13.26
C TYR A 134 -21.51 1.69 -12.27
N THR A 135 -22.10 0.52 -12.11
CA THR A 135 -22.86 0.20 -10.88
C THR A 135 -21.84 -0.18 -9.82
N ASP A 136 -21.77 0.61 -8.75
CA ASP A 136 -20.88 0.33 -7.65
C ASP A 136 -21.49 -0.75 -6.76
N ILE A 137 -20.79 -1.88 -6.65
CA ILE A 137 -21.12 -2.96 -5.71
C ILE A 137 -20.08 -3.05 -4.58
N THR A 138 -19.05 -2.20 -4.63
CA THR A 138 -18.04 -2.07 -3.58
C THR A 138 -18.56 -1.16 -2.44
N MET A 139 -19.38 -0.17 -2.79
CA MET A 139 -20.12 0.71 -1.89
C MET A 139 -19.28 1.21 -0.71
N GLY A 140 -18.08 1.72 -1.02
CA GLY A 140 -17.16 2.24 -0.01
C GLY A 140 -16.76 1.18 1.03
N PHE A 141 -16.56 -0.06 0.61
CA PHE A 141 -16.27 -1.21 1.47
C PHE A 141 -17.38 -1.48 2.50
N GLY A 142 -18.64 -1.23 2.10
CA GLY A 142 -19.83 -1.43 2.93
C GLY A 142 -20.27 -0.21 3.74
N VAL A 143 -19.51 0.89 3.74
CA VAL A 143 -19.88 2.13 4.48
C VAL A 143 -21.08 2.82 3.84
N LEU A 144 -21.19 2.78 2.51
CA LEU A 144 -22.17 3.56 1.75
C LEU A 144 -23.47 2.79 1.56
N LEU A 145 -24.12 2.38 2.65
CA LEU A 145 -25.36 1.58 2.64
C LEU A 145 -26.47 2.24 1.80
N PHE A 146 -26.59 3.56 1.87
CA PHE A 146 -27.64 4.32 1.19
C PHE A 146 -27.20 4.91 -0.16
N GLY A 147 -26.07 4.47 -0.70
CA GLY A 147 -25.50 5.05 -1.90
C GLY A 147 -24.48 6.15 -1.64
N HIS A 148 -23.93 6.65 -2.74
CA HIS A 148 -23.13 7.87 -2.82
C HIS A 148 -24.06 9.09 -2.70
N GLU A 149 -23.72 10.01 -1.81
CA GLU A 149 -24.42 11.31 -1.63
C GLU A 149 -25.95 11.21 -1.41
N PRO A 150 -26.44 10.41 -0.44
CA PRO A 150 -27.87 10.40 -0.12
C PRO A 150 -28.31 11.74 0.49
N ASP A 151 -29.48 12.22 0.06
CA ASP A 151 -29.98 13.58 0.38
C ASP A 151 -29.95 13.91 1.89
N PHE A 152 -30.41 12.98 2.73
CA PHE A 152 -30.48 13.21 4.18
C PHE A 152 -29.09 13.40 4.82
N VAL A 153 -28.05 12.73 4.30
CA VAL A 153 -26.67 12.93 4.78
C VAL A 153 -26.12 14.25 4.26
N ARG A 154 -26.34 14.53 2.97
CA ARG A 154 -25.87 15.77 2.33
C ARG A 154 -26.43 17.01 3.03
N GLU A 155 -27.74 17.03 3.27
CA GLU A 155 -28.38 18.16 3.93
C GLU A 155 -27.95 18.30 5.39
N ALA A 156 -27.82 17.20 6.15
CA ALA A 156 -27.31 17.25 7.51
C ALA A 156 -25.87 17.80 7.59
N VAL A 157 -24.99 17.40 6.65
CA VAL A 157 -23.63 17.94 6.56
C VAL A 157 -23.65 19.42 6.19
N ARG A 158 -24.50 19.82 5.23
CA ARG A 158 -24.63 21.22 4.80
C ARG A 158 -25.10 22.12 5.93
N GLU A 159 -26.13 21.69 6.65
CA GLU A 159 -26.64 22.38 7.83
C GLU A 159 -25.55 22.50 8.90
N HIS A 160 -24.83 21.42 9.20
CA HIS A 160 -23.76 21.44 10.20
C HIS A 160 -22.67 22.46 9.83
N LEU A 161 -22.22 22.48 8.57
CA LEU A 161 -21.20 23.40 8.09
C LEU A 161 -21.67 24.87 8.05
N SER A 162 -22.97 25.13 7.88
CA SER A 162 -23.54 26.49 7.89
C SER A 162 -23.35 27.22 9.22
N ARG A 163 -23.11 26.48 10.31
CA ARG A 163 -22.94 27.02 11.68
C ARG A 163 -21.46 27.20 12.07
N GLY A 164 -20.55 27.05 11.10
CA GLY A 164 -19.10 27.16 11.29
C GLY A 164 -18.43 25.88 11.79
N ILE A 165 -17.10 25.81 11.63
CA ILE A 165 -16.29 24.68 12.11
C ILE A 165 -16.09 24.83 13.62
N ARG A 166 -16.75 23.96 14.39
CA ARG A 166 -16.74 23.99 15.87
C ARG A 166 -15.72 23.00 16.44
N LEU A 167 -14.48 23.03 15.95
CA LEU A 167 -13.40 22.17 16.46
C LEU A 167 -12.90 22.69 17.81
N GLY A 168 -12.83 21.82 18.83
CA GLY A 168 -12.36 22.13 20.18
C GLY A 168 -13.45 21.93 21.24
N PRO A 169 -14.55 22.71 21.21
CA PRO A 169 -15.70 22.47 22.09
C PRO A 169 -16.42 21.14 21.76
N ARG A 170 -17.10 20.56 22.75
CA ARG A 170 -17.95 19.38 22.53
C ARG A 170 -19.19 19.76 21.71
N SER A 171 -19.55 18.94 20.73
CA SER A 171 -20.78 19.08 19.94
C SER A 171 -22.02 18.76 20.79
N VAL A 172 -23.11 19.51 20.59
CA VAL A 172 -24.37 19.31 21.32
C VAL A 172 -25.06 18.00 20.88
N GLU A 173 -24.79 17.58 19.66
CA GLU A 173 -25.33 16.37 19.02
C GLU A 173 -24.70 15.08 19.57
N THR A 174 -23.56 15.17 20.28
CA THR A 174 -22.86 13.99 20.83
C THR A 174 -23.71 13.18 21.81
N GLY A 175 -24.50 13.85 22.66
CA GLY A 175 -25.39 13.16 23.60
C GLY A 175 -26.49 12.39 22.88
N GLN A 176 -27.13 13.03 21.90
CA GLN A 176 -28.20 12.44 21.10
C GLN A 176 -27.73 11.21 20.32
N ALA A 177 -26.52 11.26 19.74
CA ALA A 177 -25.96 10.14 19.00
C ALA A 177 -25.64 8.92 19.88
N ALA A 178 -25.33 9.13 21.17
CA ALA A 178 -25.01 8.05 22.10
C ALA A 178 -26.26 7.29 22.59
N GLU A 179 -27.46 7.82 22.36
CA GLU A 179 -28.73 7.20 22.72
C GLU A 179 -29.29 6.27 21.62
N LEU A 180 -28.68 6.27 20.43
CA LEU A 180 -29.06 5.44 19.27
C LEU A 180 -28.34 4.09 19.27
#